data_AF-A0A8X6V445-F1
#
_entry.id   AF-A0A8X6V445-F1
#
_cell.length_a   1.000
_cell.length_b   1.000
_cell.length_c   1.000
_cell.angle_alpha   90.00
_cell.angle_beta   90.00
_cell.angle_gamma   90.00
#
_symmetry.space_group_name_H-M   'P 1'
#
loop_
_entity.id
_entity.type
_entity.pdbx_description
1 polymer ?
#
loop_
_entity_poly.entity_id
_entity_poly.type
_entity_poly.pdbx_seq_one_letter_code
_entity_poly.pdbx_strand_id
1 'polypeptide(L)' 'MAFLGKAKKQDLVLLAEELGQKVSNKMTIIDLKNIIIGSKDYEEEFVRAQLSVISEERVERETDEKIARQLRWGNQN' A
#
# COMPACT_ATOMS: atom_id res chain seq x y z
N MET A 1 -7.44 14.55 -5.15
CA MET A 1 -6.40 13.70 -4.53
C MET A 1 -5.97 12.59 -5.48
N ALA A 2 -4.80 12.73 -6.12
CA ALA A 2 -4.36 11.85 -7.20
C ALA A 2 -3.66 10.56 -6.73
N PHE A 3 -3.17 10.52 -5.49
CA PHE A 3 -2.32 9.42 -5.00
C PHE A 3 -3.11 8.14 -4.72
N LEU A 4 -4.31 8.23 -4.13
CA LEU A 4 -5.22 7.09 -3.97
C LEU A 4 -5.63 6.46 -5.31
N GLY A 5 -5.52 7.19 -6.42
CA GLY A 5 -5.82 6.68 -7.77
C GLY A 5 -4.73 5.80 -8.36
N LYS A 6 -3.52 5.87 -7.82
CA LYS A 6 -2.38 5.02 -8.20
C LYS A 6 -2.24 3.78 -7.31
N ALA A 7 -2.88 3.79 -6.15
CA ALA A 7 -2.90 2.68 -5.21
C ALA A 7 -3.71 1.50 -5.77
N LYS A 8 -3.30 0.25 -5.47
CA LYS A 8 -4.05 -0.93 -5.88
C LYS A 8 -5.29 -1.09 -5.01
N LYS A 9 -6.28 -1.85 -5.53
CA LYS A 9 -7.49 -2.19 -4.76
C LYS A 9 -7.15 -2.83 -3.41
N GLN A 10 -6.15 -3.73 -3.37
CA GLN A 10 -5.71 -4.38 -2.13
C GLN A 10 -5.15 -3.38 -1.13
N ASP A 11 -4.28 -2.46 -1.56
CA ASP A 11 -3.69 -1.43 -0.71
C ASP A 11 -4.78 -0.50 -0.12
N LEU A 12 -5.80 -0.16 -0.91
CA LEU A 12 -6.94 0.64 -0.45
C LEU A 12 -7.84 -0.10 0.55
N VAL A 13 -8.04 -1.40 0.39
CA VAL A 13 -8.78 -2.23 1.36
C VAL A 13 -8.02 -2.23 2.69
N LEU A 14 -6.73 -2.51 2.65
CA LEU A 14 -5.87 -2.59 3.84
C LEU A 14 -5.84 -1.26 4.59
N LEU A 15 -5.67 -0.15 3.86
CA LEU A 15 -5.71 1.19 4.41
C LEU A 15 -7.04 1.51 5.10
N ALA A 16 -8.16 1.12 4.50
CA ALA A 16 -9.46 1.36 5.09
C ALA A 16 -9.72 0.49 6.33
N GLU A 17 -9.24 -0.75 6.36
CA GLU A 17 -9.25 -1.59 7.56
C GLU A 17 -8.44 -0.96 8.70
N GLU A 18 -7.27 -0.38 8.40
CA GLU A 18 -6.44 0.31 9.39
C GLU A 18 -7.08 1.59 9.94
N LEU A 19 -7.82 2.31 9.09
CA LEU A 19 -8.66 3.44 9.52
C LEU A 19 -9.91 3.00 10.31
N GLY A 20 -10.03 1.70 10.65
CA GLY A 20 -11.17 1.13 11.35
C GLY A 20 -12.46 1.12 10.53
N GLN A 21 -12.37 1.34 9.22
CA GLN A 21 -13.52 1.36 8.33
C GLN A 21 -13.88 -0.05 7.89
N LYS A 22 -15.19 -0.33 7.84
CA LYS A 22 -15.69 -1.62 7.34
C LYS A 22 -15.65 -1.63 5.82
N VAL A 23 -14.63 -2.28 5.27
CA VAL A 23 -14.54 -2.54 3.83
C VAL A 23 -14.97 -3.95 3.48
N SER A 24 -15.59 -4.07 2.30
CA SER A 24 -16.02 -5.35 1.76
C SER A 24 -15.30 -5.60 0.45
N ASN A 25 -14.91 -6.86 0.21
CA ASN A 25 -14.23 -7.25 -1.03
C ASN A 25 -15.07 -6.99 -2.30
N LYS A 26 -16.38 -6.79 -2.15
CA LYS A 26 -17.32 -6.43 -3.22
C LYS A 26 -17.24 -4.94 -3.61
N MET A 27 -16.63 -4.09 -2.79
CA MET A 27 -16.52 -2.65 -3.06
C MET A 27 -15.57 -2.37 -4.23
N THR A 28 -15.86 -1.32 -4.98
CA THR A 28 -15.00 -0.83 -6.06
C THR A 28 -13.89 0.07 -5.51
N ILE A 29 -12.86 0.33 -6.31
CA ILE A 29 -11.79 1.29 -5.96
C ILE A 29 -12.36 2.67 -5.63
N ILE A 30 -13.45 3.06 -6.31
CA ILE A 30 -14.11 4.34 -6.10
C ILE A 30 -14.81 4.36 -4.74
N ASP A 31 -15.53 3.29 -4.39
CA ASP A 31 -16.20 3.18 -3.09
C ASP A 31 -15.19 3.19 -1.93
N LEU A 32 -14.10 2.44 -2.06
CA LEU A 32 -13.02 2.40 -1.06
C LEU A 32 -12.42 3.78 -0.84
N LYS A 33 -12.12 4.50 -1.93
CA LYS A 33 -11.66 5.89 -1.86
C LYS A 33 -12.63 6.79 -1.12
N ASN A 34 -13.92 6.69 -1.43
CA ASN A 34 -14.94 7.53 -0.82
C ASN A 34 -15.08 7.25 0.68
N ILE A 35 -14.95 5.99 1.10
CA ILE A 35 -14.94 5.61 2.52
C ILE A 35 -13.72 6.19 3.24
N ILE A 36 -12.53 6.05 2.64
CA ILE A 36 -11.29 6.58 3.20
C ILE A 36 -11.36 8.10 3.36
N ILE A 37 -11.73 8.83 2.29
CA ILE A 37 -11.80 10.29 2.28
C ILE A 37 -12.95 10.81 3.16
N GLY A 38 -14.03 10.04 3.29
CA GLY A 38 -15.19 10.37 4.12
C GLY A 38 -15.00 10.04 5.60
N SER A 39 -13.90 9.39 5.99
CA SER A 39 -13.60 9.09 7.38
C SER A 39 -13.33 10.38 8.16
N LYS A 40 -13.85 10.48 9.39
CA LYS A 40 -13.52 11.60 10.30
C LYS A 40 -12.05 11.62 10.70
N ASP A 41 -11.43 10.46 10.69
CA ASP A 41 -10.02 10.25 11.03
C ASP A 41 -9.14 10.23 9.76
N TYR A 42 -9.65 10.75 8.64
CA TYR A 42 -8.88 10.84 7.41
C TYR A 42 -7.78 11.90 7.53
N GLU A 43 -6.54 11.45 7.67
CA GLU A 43 -5.35 12.29 7.58
C GLU A 43 -4.58 11.99 6.29
N GLU A 44 -4.44 12.99 5.41
CA GLU A 44 -3.77 12.83 4.11
C GLU A 44 -2.30 12.41 4.28
N GLU A 45 -1.59 12.96 5.27
CA GLU A 45 -0.21 12.57 5.55
C GLU A 45 -0.10 11.13 6.05
N PHE A 46 -0.95 10.73 6.99
CA PHE A 46 -1.01 9.35 7.49
C PHE A 46 -1.30 8.36 6.37
N VAL A 47 -2.35 8.64 5.57
CA VAL A 47 -2.79 7.79 4.47
C VAL A 47 -1.73 7.69 3.37
N ARG A 48 -1.03 8.80 3.09
CA ARG A 48 0.09 8.81 2.15
C ARG A 48 1.29 8.03 2.68
N ALA A 49 1.63 8.20 3.96
CA ALA A 49 2.71 7.46 4.60
C ALA A 49 2.44 5.96 4.57
N GLN A 50 1.22 5.53 4.93
CA GLN A 50 0.87 4.12 4.91
C GLN A 50 0.90 3.52 3.49
N LEU A 51 0.34 4.23 2.51
CA LEU A 51 0.46 3.77 1.12
C LEU A 51 1.90 3.67 0.63
N SER A 52 2.78 4.55 1.13
CA SER A 52 4.21 4.48 0.85
C SER A 52 4.82 3.24 1.48
N VAL A 53 4.53 2.94 2.75
CA VAL A 53 5.02 1.74 3.45
C VAL A 53 4.54 0.46 2.77
N ILE A 54 3.24 0.35 2.45
CA ILE A 54 2.68 -0.83 1.75
C ILE A 54 3.34 -1.01 0.38
N SER A 55 3.58 0.09 -0.34
CA SER A 55 4.24 0.05 -1.65
C SER A 55 5.72 -0.30 -1.52
N GLU A 56 6.41 0.29 -0.56
CA GLU A 56 7.82 0.04 -0.25
C GLU A 56 8.04 -1.40 0.21
N GLU A 57 7.25 -1.94 1.14
CA GLU A 57 7.41 -3.32 1.61
C GLU A 57 7.28 -4.33 0.44
N ARG A 58 6.40 -4.05 -0.53
CA ARG A 58 6.26 -4.89 -1.74
C ARG A 58 7.47 -4.77 -2.67
N VAL A 59 8.02 -3.57 -2.82
CA VAL A 59 9.22 -3.33 -3.64
C VAL A 59 10.46 -3.89 -2.96
N GLU A 60 10.61 -3.66 -1.66
CA GLU A 60 11.71 -4.06 -0.80
C GLU A 60 11.88 -5.57 -0.83
N ARG A 61 10.80 -6.35 -0.70
CA ARG A 61 10.85 -7.81 -0.87
C ARG A 61 11.36 -8.25 -2.25
N GLU A 62 10.99 -7.56 -3.33
CA GLU A 62 11.51 -7.87 -4.66
C GLU A 62 12.98 -7.45 -4.84
N THR A 63 13.39 -6.32 -4.25
CA THR A 63 14.78 -5.87 -4.28
C THR A 63 15.69 -6.71 -3.40
N ASP A 64 15.26 -7.10 -2.20
CA ASP A 64 16.02 -7.95 -1.29
C ASP A 64 16.30 -9.32 -1.91
N GLU A 65 15.33 -9.91 -2.62
CA GLU A 65 15.56 -11.14 -3.36
C GLU A 65 16.58 -10.97 -4.49
N LYS A 66 16.56 -9.83 -5.20
CA LYS A 66 17.54 -9.52 -6.24
C LYS A 66 18.93 -9.28 -5.66
N ILE A 67 19.02 -8.48 -4.59
CA ILE A 67 20.27 -8.18 -3.88
C ILE A 67 20.84 -9.46 -3.28
N ALA A 68 20.03 -10.31 -2.65
CA ALA A 68 20.47 -11.59 -2.11
C ALA A 68 20.92 -12.59 -3.18
N ARG A 69 20.38 -12.52 -4.41
CA ARG A 69 20.89 -13.27 -5.56
C ARG A 69 22.23 -12.71 -6.04
N GLN A 70 22.37 -11.39 -6.08
CA GLN A 70 23.56 -10.70 -6.58
C GLN A 70 24.75 -10.80 -5.60
N LEU A 71 24.51 -10.69 -4.30
CA LEU A 71 25.48 -10.94 -3.23
C LEU A 71 25.96 -12.38 -3.20
N ARG A 72 25.06 -13.35 -3.46
CA ARG A 72 25.45 -14.77 -3.61
C ARG A 72 26.35 -15.01 -4.82
N TRP A 73 26.15 -14.28 -5.91
CA TRP A 73 26.96 -14.40 -7.12
C TRP A 73 28.34 -13.74 -6.99
N GLY A 74 28.43 -12.61 -6.27
CA GLY A 74 29.68 -11.87 -6.10
C GLY A 74 30.70 -12.48 -5.14
N ASN A 75 30.28 -13.36 -4.22
CA ASN A 75 31.16 -13.98 -3.22
C ASN A 75 31.75 -15.34 -3.66
N GLN A 76 31.56 -15.72 -4.93
CA GLN A 76 32.04 -16.96 -5.54
C GLN A 76 33.15 -16.75 -6.60
N ASN A 77 33.63 -15.51 -6.81
CA ASN A 77 34.60 -15.17 -7.85
C ASN A 77 35.86 -14.53 -7.29
#